data_AF-A0A9X4KWP2-F1
#
_entry.id   AF-A0A9X4KWP2-F1
#
_cell.length_a   1.000
_cell.length_b   1.000
_cell.length_c   1.000
_cell.angle_alpha   90.00
_cell.angle_beta   90.00
_cell.angle_gamma   90.00
#
_symmetry.space_group_name_H-M   'P 1'
#
loop_
_entity.id
_entity.type
_entity.pdbx_description
1 polymer ?
#
loop_
_entity_poly.entity_id
_entity_poly.type
_entity_poly.pdbx_seq_one_letter_code
_entity_poly.pdbx_strand_id
1 'polypeptide(L)'
;MQKATHDLDCLNYLIGQRPVSVAAMASKQVFKGNKPAGLRCGDCEDNRVCPESPYVLQKFSAEEVTGDQCAFAVDTGNHDSASVLIRYESGMHAVYSQNFYARKAAARRGARLIGYDGTAEFDFYRDEVNVFMHHSRRVENYKLETVKLPHFGGDSALARNFIGVMEGKEKSATPLSMGIASALACLEAERSSKSGEFRIIPAAKTEAGAR
;
A
#
# COMPACT_ATOMS: atom_id res chain seq x y z
N MET A 1 3.43 2.48 8.78
CA MET A 1 2.99 1.06 8.86
C MET A 1 1.67 0.82 8.13
N GLN A 2 0.54 1.44 8.53
CA GLN A 2 -0.81 1.04 8.11
C GLN A 2 -1.05 0.80 6.60
N LYS A 3 -0.72 1.76 5.70
CA LYS A 3 -1.00 1.56 4.25
C LYS A 3 -0.05 0.59 3.56
N ALA A 4 1.25 0.69 3.85
CA ALA A 4 2.27 -0.17 3.23
C ALA A 4 2.07 -1.65 3.58
N THR A 5 1.62 -1.98 4.79
CA THR A 5 1.40 -3.38 5.19
C THR A 5 0.38 -4.07 4.27
N HIS A 6 -0.68 -3.38 3.85
CA HIS A 6 -1.67 -3.97 2.94
C HIS A 6 -1.04 -4.27 1.57
N ASP A 7 -0.37 -3.28 0.97
CA ASP A 7 0.14 -3.44 -0.40
C ASP A 7 1.31 -4.44 -0.46
N LEU A 8 2.14 -4.50 0.59
CA LEU A 8 3.18 -5.53 0.72
C LEU A 8 2.58 -6.93 0.91
N ASP A 9 1.46 -7.06 1.61
CA ASP A 9 0.78 -8.34 1.77
C ASP A 9 0.22 -8.84 0.41
N CYS A 10 -0.48 -7.97 -0.33
CA CYS A 10 -0.94 -8.30 -1.68
C CYS A 10 0.21 -8.68 -2.61
N LEU A 11 1.33 -7.95 -2.56
CA LEU A 11 2.51 -8.23 -3.37
C LEU A 11 3.11 -9.61 -3.03
N ASN A 12 3.28 -9.91 -1.74
CA ASN A 12 3.80 -11.20 -1.29
C ASN A 12 2.86 -12.35 -1.66
N TYR A 13 1.56 -12.15 -1.55
CA TYR A 13 0.55 -13.13 -1.99
C TYR A 13 0.65 -13.41 -3.49
N LEU A 14 0.74 -12.37 -4.33
CA LEU A 14 0.86 -12.51 -5.78
C LEU A 14 2.17 -13.16 -6.21
N ILE A 15 3.27 -12.85 -5.52
CA ILE A 15 4.59 -13.44 -5.82
C ILE A 15 4.66 -14.89 -5.32
N GLY A 16 3.93 -15.23 -4.26
CA GLY A 16 3.92 -16.57 -3.68
C GLY A 16 5.26 -16.99 -3.08
N GLN A 17 6.15 -16.04 -2.78
CA GLN A 17 7.46 -16.30 -2.18
C GLN A 17 7.64 -15.50 -0.91
N ARG A 18 8.53 -16.01 -0.06
CA ARG A 18 8.88 -15.34 1.20
C ARG A 18 9.84 -14.17 0.95
N PRO A 19 9.53 -12.94 1.44
CA PRO A 19 10.50 -11.85 1.47
C PRO A 19 11.56 -12.09 2.57
N VAL A 20 12.84 -11.85 2.27
CA VAL A 20 13.98 -12.17 3.16
C VAL A 20 14.77 -10.95 3.61
N SER A 21 14.83 -9.89 2.80
CA SER A 21 15.48 -8.64 3.20
C SER A 21 14.90 -7.42 2.49
N VAL A 22 15.10 -6.25 3.08
CA VAL A 22 14.63 -4.96 2.58
C VAL A 22 15.71 -3.90 2.66
N ALA A 23 15.68 -2.96 1.72
CA ALA A 23 16.34 -1.66 1.80
C ALA A 23 15.32 -0.57 1.49
N ALA A 24 15.26 0.49 2.29
CA ALA A 24 14.19 1.47 2.18
C ALA A 24 14.69 2.91 2.29
N MET A 25 13.91 3.82 1.71
CA MET A 25 14.09 5.27 1.80
C MET A 25 12.74 5.89 2.10
N ALA A 26 12.72 6.86 3.01
CA ALA A 26 11.52 7.63 3.34
C ALA A 26 11.88 9.12 3.40
N SER A 27 10.92 9.96 3.03
CA SER A 27 11.11 11.41 3.03
C SER A 27 9.83 12.13 3.42
N LYS A 28 10.00 13.33 3.94
CA LYS A 28 8.93 14.29 4.18
C LYS A 28 9.36 15.62 3.59
N GLN A 29 8.93 15.90 2.36
CA GLN A 29 9.38 17.09 1.60
C GLN A 29 8.21 17.97 1.15
N VAL A 30 7.00 17.43 1.07
CA VAL A 30 5.79 18.14 0.65
C VAL A 30 4.98 18.55 1.87
N PHE A 31 4.56 17.59 2.70
CA PHE A 31 3.77 17.88 3.90
C PHE A 31 4.67 18.24 5.08
N LYS A 32 5.62 19.15 4.84
CA LYS A 32 6.61 19.62 5.81
C LYS A 32 6.41 21.12 6.03
N GLY A 33 6.15 21.52 7.27
CA GLY A 33 5.94 22.92 7.61
C GLY A 33 6.32 23.25 9.05
N ASN A 34 6.00 24.48 9.44
CA ASN A 34 6.27 25.06 10.75
C ASN A 34 4.99 25.40 11.53
N LYS A 35 3.82 24.89 11.09
CA LYS A 35 2.56 25.14 11.79
C LYS A 35 2.60 24.49 13.19
N PRO A 36 1.93 25.09 14.19
CA PRO A 36 1.95 24.58 15.57
C PRO A 36 1.52 23.12 15.68
N ALA A 37 2.12 22.40 16.63
CA ALA A 37 1.70 21.05 16.98
C ALA A 37 0.22 21.02 17.39
N GLY A 38 -0.49 19.98 16.98
CA GLY A 38 -1.93 19.81 17.26
C GLY A 38 -2.85 20.77 16.50
N LEU A 39 -2.34 21.61 15.60
CA LEU A 39 -3.17 22.55 14.84
C LEU A 39 -4.22 21.80 14.01
N ARG A 40 -5.48 22.19 14.17
CA ARG A 40 -6.57 21.76 13.31
C ARG A 40 -6.82 22.77 12.20
N CYS A 41 -7.19 22.29 11.03
CA CYS A 41 -7.45 23.13 9.87
C CYS A 41 -8.59 24.13 10.10
N GLY A 42 -9.56 23.83 10.97
CA GLY A 42 -10.62 24.77 11.34
C GLY A 42 -10.11 26.03 12.07
N ASP A 43 -9.03 25.89 12.82
CA ASP A 43 -8.40 26.96 13.61
C ASP A 43 -7.23 27.62 12.87
N CYS A 44 -6.90 27.15 11.67
CA CYS A 44 -5.79 27.65 10.86
C CYS A 44 -6.20 28.89 10.07
N GLU A 45 -5.41 29.96 10.15
CA GLU A 45 -5.60 31.19 9.36
C GLU A 45 -5.67 30.92 7.84
N ASP A 46 -4.93 29.92 7.38
CA ASP A 46 -4.86 29.56 5.96
C ASP A 46 -6.03 28.64 5.51
N ASN A 47 -7.02 28.37 6.36
CA ASN A 47 -8.11 27.42 6.06
C ASN A 47 -8.76 27.69 4.70
N ARG A 48 -8.92 28.95 4.30
CA ARG A 48 -9.62 29.33 3.07
C ARG A 48 -8.75 29.29 1.81
N VAL A 49 -7.43 29.15 1.95
CA VAL A 49 -6.46 29.25 0.84
C VAL A 49 -5.51 28.06 0.73
N CYS A 50 -5.28 27.32 1.82
CA CYS A 50 -4.41 26.16 1.85
C CYS A 50 -5.00 25.02 0.99
N PRO A 51 -4.27 24.47 0.01
CA PRO A 51 -4.79 23.43 -0.89
C PRO A 51 -5.14 22.11 -0.19
N GLU A 52 -4.60 21.90 1.01
CA GLU A 52 -4.83 20.69 1.83
C GLU A 52 -5.87 20.93 2.94
N SER A 53 -6.48 22.11 3.02
CA SER A 53 -7.54 22.35 4.00
C SER A 53 -8.82 21.59 3.60
N PRO A 54 -9.60 21.09 4.56
CA PRO A 54 -10.92 20.51 4.29
C PRO A 54 -11.83 21.43 3.46
N TYR A 55 -11.75 22.75 3.70
CA TYR A 55 -12.53 23.72 2.96
C TYR A 55 -12.15 23.74 1.47
N VAL A 56 -10.85 23.83 1.16
CA VAL A 56 -10.39 23.91 -0.23
C VAL A 56 -10.58 22.57 -0.94
N LEU A 57 -10.24 21.46 -0.27
CA LEU A 57 -10.43 20.10 -0.78
C LEU A 57 -11.89 19.84 -1.20
N GLN A 58 -12.83 20.16 -0.32
CA GLN A 58 -14.25 19.91 -0.56
C GLN A 58 -14.86 20.88 -1.58
N LYS A 59 -14.54 22.18 -1.50
CA LYS A 59 -15.23 23.21 -2.30
C LYS A 59 -14.61 23.45 -3.67
N PHE A 60 -13.31 23.27 -3.83
CA PHE A 60 -12.61 23.63 -5.05
C PHE A 60 -11.86 22.48 -5.69
N SER A 61 -11.36 21.52 -4.91
CA SER A 61 -10.58 20.40 -5.45
C SER A 61 -11.41 19.16 -5.77
N ALA A 62 -12.66 19.07 -5.30
CA ALA A 62 -13.47 17.85 -5.39
C ALA A 62 -12.70 16.61 -4.90
N GLU A 63 -12.07 16.75 -3.73
CA GLU A 63 -11.35 15.68 -3.04
C GLU A 63 -12.12 15.25 -1.79
N GLU A 64 -11.95 13.99 -1.39
CA GLU A 64 -12.47 13.49 -0.12
C GLU A 64 -11.67 14.08 1.06
N VAL A 65 -12.38 14.41 2.14
CA VAL A 65 -11.77 14.93 3.37
C VAL A 65 -11.69 13.79 4.39
N THR A 66 -10.47 13.39 4.75
CA THR A 66 -10.22 12.24 5.65
C THR A 66 -9.74 12.65 7.04
N GLY A 67 -9.96 13.90 7.45
CA GLY A 67 -9.56 14.42 8.77
C GLY A 67 -9.47 15.94 8.79
N ASP A 68 -9.16 16.50 9.96
CA ASP A 68 -9.07 17.95 10.19
C ASP A 68 -7.75 18.41 10.81
N GLN A 69 -6.76 17.52 10.98
CA GLN A 69 -5.42 17.88 11.44
C GLN A 69 -4.62 18.56 10.34
N CYS A 70 -3.80 19.56 10.69
CA CYS A 70 -2.96 20.27 9.73
C CYS A 70 -1.82 19.38 9.24
N ALA A 71 -1.79 19.08 7.94
CA ALA A 71 -0.72 18.30 7.31
C ALA A 71 0.68 18.97 7.38
N PHE A 72 0.73 20.27 7.65
CA PHE A 72 1.97 21.06 7.74
C PHE A 72 2.40 21.35 9.19
N ALA A 73 1.73 20.73 10.18
CA ALA A 73 2.13 20.82 11.57
C ALA A 73 3.40 20.01 11.85
N VAL A 74 4.21 20.50 12.79
CA VAL A 74 5.52 19.94 13.14
C VAL A 74 5.44 18.52 13.74
N ASP A 75 4.28 18.10 14.24
CA ASP A 75 4.05 16.87 14.99
C ASP A 75 3.37 15.74 14.19
N THR A 76 3.20 15.93 12.88
CA THR A 76 2.57 14.93 12.00
C THR A 76 3.34 13.61 11.90
N GLY A 77 4.66 13.61 12.15
CA GLY A 77 5.52 12.42 12.39
C GLY A 77 5.71 11.42 11.25
N ASN A 78 4.83 11.42 10.25
CA ASN A 78 4.80 10.53 9.10
C ASN A 78 5.66 11.03 7.94
N HIS A 79 6.12 10.12 7.08
CA HIS A 79 6.65 10.46 5.75
C HIS A 79 5.51 10.76 4.76
N ASP A 80 5.80 11.52 3.71
CA ASP A 80 4.87 11.78 2.60
C ASP A 80 5.21 10.98 1.33
N SER A 81 6.45 10.46 1.25
CA SER A 81 6.86 9.50 0.25
C SER A 81 7.87 8.50 0.82
N ALA A 82 7.74 7.24 0.42
CA ALA A 82 8.70 6.20 0.76
C ALA A 82 8.76 5.13 -0.32
N SER A 83 9.91 4.48 -0.44
CA SER A 83 10.11 3.32 -1.32
C SER A 83 10.89 2.23 -0.59
N VAL A 84 10.64 0.98 -0.97
CA VAL A 84 11.28 -0.22 -0.41
C VAL A 84 11.70 -1.13 -1.56
N LEU A 85 12.98 -1.49 -1.60
CA LEU A 85 13.50 -2.61 -2.37
C LEU A 85 13.41 -3.86 -1.52
N ILE A 86 12.76 -4.90 -2.03
CA ILE A 86 12.48 -6.15 -1.33
C ILE A 86 13.21 -7.27 -2.07
N ARG A 87 13.93 -8.12 -1.34
CA ARG A 87 14.51 -9.36 -1.86
C ARG A 87 13.69 -10.56 -1.38
N TYR A 88 13.41 -11.48 -2.28
CA TYR A 88 12.75 -12.76 -2.01
C TYR A 88 13.77 -13.90 -1.92
N GLU A 89 13.35 -15.03 -1.37
CA GLU A 89 14.22 -16.19 -1.14
C GLU A 89 14.87 -16.75 -2.41
N SER A 90 14.21 -16.64 -3.57
CA SER A 90 14.76 -17.04 -4.87
C SER A 90 15.85 -16.10 -5.40
N GLY A 91 16.05 -14.94 -4.77
CA GLY A 91 16.85 -13.84 -5.31
C GLY A 91 16.08 -12.87 -6.20
N MET A 92 14.83 -13.18 -6.56
CA MET A 92 13.92 -12.21 -7.18
C MET A 92 13.72 -10.99 -6.27
N HIS A 93 13.43 -9.83 -6.86
CA HIS A 93 13.24 -8.60 -6.11
C HIS A 93 12.01 -7.84 -6.59
N ALA A 94 11.48 -6.98 -5.72
CA ALA A 94 10.42 -6.06 -6.04
C ALA A 94 10.74 -4.67 -5.50
N VAL A 95 10.16 -3.65 -6.13
CA VAL A 95 10.19 -2.27 -5.65
C VAL A 95 8.77 -1.85 -5.34
N TYR A 96 8.54 -1.44 -4.10
CA TYR A 96 7.30 -0.81 -3.67
C TYR A 96 7.55 0.67 -3.44
N SER A 97 6.66 1.53 -3.95
CA SER A 97 6.71 2.97 -3.73
C SER A 97 5.33 3.49 -3.35
N GLN A 98 5.31 4.40 -2.40
CA GLN A 98 4.10 5.10 -1.97
C GLN A 98 4.33 6.60 -1.89
N ASN A 99 3.26 7.33 -2.18
CA ASN A 99 3.23 8.77 -2.24
C ASN A 99 1.84 9.24 -1.79
N PHE A 100 1.80 10.24 -0.90
CA PHE A 100 0.55 10.75 -0.34
C PHE A 100 0.07 12.08 -0.93
N TYR A 101 0.78 12.62 -1.92
CA TYR A 101 0.47 13.91 -2.55
C TYR A 101 0.17 13.81 -4.06
N ALA A 102 0.47 12.67 -4.69
CA ALA A 102 0.03 12.37 -6.05
C ALA A 102 -1.48 12.11 -6.07
N ARG A 103 -2.21 12.88 -6.88
CA ARG A 103 -3.68 12.89 -6.93
C ARG A 103 -4.20 12.99 -8.37
N LYS A 104 -5.52 12.92 -8.52
CA LYS A 104 -6.22 13.01 -9.81
C LYS A 104 -5.72 11.96 -10.80
N ALA A 105 -5.53 12.33 -12.07
CA ALA A 105 -5.08 11.41 -13.13
C ALA A 105 -3.67 10.84 -12.89
N ALA A 106 -2.88 11.41 -11.98
CA ALA A 106 -1.58 10.89 -11.58
C ALA A 106 -1.68 9.85 -10.44
N ALA A 107 -2.83 9.74 -9.77
CA ALA A 107 -3.04 8.74 -8.73
C ALA A 107 -3.05 7.33 -9.35
N ARG A 108 -2.36 6.40 -8.69
CA ARG A 108 -2.26 5.01 -9.12
C ARG A 108 -2.09 4.11 -7.91
N ARG A 109 -2.77 2.96 -7.92
CA ARG A 109 -2.54 1.88 -6.96
C ARG A 109 -2.63 0.56 -7.71
N GLY A 110 -1.57 -0.25 -7.64
CA GLY A 110 -1.52 -1.53 -8.33
C GLY A 110 -0.10 -2.05 -8.41
N ALA A 111 0.14 -3.04 -9.26
CA ALA A 111 1.47 -3.61 -9.46
C ALA A 111 1.71 -4.00 -10.92
N ARG A 112 2.98 -4.10 -11.28
CA ARG A 112 3.46 -4.63 -12.56
C ARG A 112 4.37 -5.82 -12.28
N LEU A 113 3.93 -7.00 -12.70
CA LEU A 113 4.61 -8.28 -12.53
C LEU A 113 5.29 -8.66 -13.85
N ILE A 114 6.61 -8.76 -13.85
CA ILE A 114 7.41 -8.95 -15.06
C ILE A 114 8.02 -10.35 -15.03
N GLY A 115 7.58 -11.21 -15.94
CA GLY A 115 8.17 -12.53 -16.20
C GLY A 115 8.88 -12.58 -17.54
N TYR A 116 9.34 -13.77 -17.91
CA TYR A 116 10.00 -14.01 -19.20
C TYR A 116 9.02 -14.06 -20.37
N ASP A 117 7.89 -14.76 -20.22
CA ASP A 117 6.90 -14.91 -21.29
C ASP A 117 6.00 -13.67 -21.47
N GLY A 118 5.94 -12.82 -20.44
CA GLY A 118 5.02 -11.69 -20.43
C GLY A 118 5.10 -10.82 -19.20
N THR A 119 4.29 -9.76 -19.22
CA THR A 119 4.09 -8.84 -18.11
C THR A 119 2.62 -8.68 -17.82
N ALA A 120 2.23 -8.81 -16.56
CA ALA A 120 0.88 -8.49 -16.10
C ALA A 120 0.92 -7.19 -15.30
N GLU A 121 -0.04 -6.31 -15.53
CA GLU A 121 -0.16 -5.04 -14.82
C GLU A 121 -1.62 -4.85 -14.41
N PHE A 122 -1.86 -4.49 -13.16
CA PHE A 122 -3.19 -4.09 -12.73
C PHE A 122 -3.16 -2.71 -12.09
N ASP A 123 -4.29 -2.02 -12.15
CA ASP A 123 -4.52 -0.72 -11.54
C ASP A 123 -5.93 -0.71 -10.93
N PHE A 124 -5.99 -0.59 -9.60
CA PHE A 124 -7.24 -0.59 -8.85
C PHE A 124 -8.12 0.61 -9.22
N TYR A 125 -7.54 1.80 -9.39
CA TYR A 125 -8.32 2.99 -9.72
C TYR A 125 -8.85 2.94 -11.14
N ARG A 126 -8.09 2.33 -12.05
CA ARG A 126 -8.55 2.06 -13.41
C ARG A 126 -9.36 0.79 -13.53
N ASP A 127 -9.52 -0.07 -12.52
CA ASP A 127 -10.29 -1.33 -12.63
C ASP A 127 -9.84 -2.27 -13.76
N GLU A 128 -8.56 -2.22 -14.11
CA GLU A 128 -8.02 -2.87 -15.31
C GLU A 128 -6.89 -3.83 -14.97
N VAL A 129 -6.82 -4.93 -15.72
CA VAL A 129 -5.66 -5.82 -15.81
C VAL A 129 -5.23 -5.91 -17.26
N ASN A 130 -3.96 -5.60 -17.51
CA ASN A 130 -3.34 -5.66 -18.84
C ASN A 130 -2.27 -6.75 -18.85
N VAL A 131 -2.29 -7.63 -19.85
CA VAL A 131 -1.31 -8.70 -20.03
C VAL A 131 -0.60 -8.49 -21.36
N PHE A 132 0.71 -8.28 -21.29
CA PHE A 132 1.58 -8.03 -22.43
C PHE A 132 2.41 -9.29 -22.70
N MET A 133 2.16 -9.97 -23.82
CA MET A 133 2.94 -11.15 -24.22
C MET A 133 4.30 -10.69 -24.80
N HIS A 134 5.43 -11.26 -24.36
CA HIS A 134 6.75 -10.84 -24.84
C HIS A 134 7.14 -11.49 -26.18
N HIS A 135 6.60 -12.68 -26.46
CA HIS A 135 6.91 -13.46 -27.66
C HIS A 135 5.89 -13.29 -28.79
N SER A 136 4.93 -12.35 -28.65
CA SER A 136 4.00 -11.98 -29.71
C SER A 136 3.58 -10.52 -29.56
N ARG A 137 2.94 -9.93 -30.59
CA ARG A 137 2.39 -8.57 -30.51
C ARG A 137 1.01 -8.52 -29.83
N ARG A 138 0.70 -9.49 -28.96
CA ARG A 138 -0.60 -9.60 -28.30
C ARG A 138 -0.60 -8.85 -26.97
N VAL A 139 -1.62 -8.03 -26.79
CA VAL A 139 -1.97 -7.41 -25.51
C VAL A 139 -3.41 -7.79 -25.19
N GLU A 140 -3.64 -8.28 -23.98
CA GLU A 140 -4.97 -8.57 -23.47
C GLU A 140 -5.31 -7.54 -22.41
N ASN A 141 -6.51 -6.98 -22.47
CA ASN A 141 -6.99 -5.99 -21.52
C ASN A 141 -8.30 -6.51 -20.92
N TYR A 142 -8.33 -6.61 -19.60
CA TYR A 142 -9.45 -7.12 -18.83
C TYR A 142 -10.02 -6.00 -17.97
N LYS A 143 -11.32 -5.79 -18.06
CA LYS A 143 -12.05 -4.88 -17.18
C LYS A 143 -12.76 -5.70 -16.12
N LEU A 144 -12.49 -5.42 -14.85
CA LEU A 144 -13.00 -6.25 -13.76
C LEU A 144 -14.41 -5.84 -13.31
N GLU A 145 -14.85 -4.63 -13.66
CA GLU A 145 -16.14 -4.04 -13.27
C GLU A 145 -16.34 -3.99 -11.73
N THR A 146 -15.25 -3.92 -10.96
CA THR A 146 -15.26 -3.98 -9.50
C THR A 146 -15.34 -2.61 -8.83
N VAL A 147 -15.11 -1.52 -9.56
CA VAL A 147 -15.14 -0.14 -9.00
C VAL A 147 -16.48 0.22 -8.35
N LYS A 148 -17.57 -0.43 -8.76
CA LYS A 148 -18.90 -0.21 -8.18
C LYS A 148 -19.08 -0.86 -6.79
N LEU A 149 -18.17 -1.75 -6.39
CA LEU A 149 -18.23 -2.44 -5.11
C LEU A 149 -17.46 -1.67 -4.03
N PRO A 150 -17.97 -1.61 -2.78
CA PRO A 150 -17.20 -1.09 -1.65
C PRO A 150 -15.85 -1.79 -1.55
N HIS A 151 -14.76 -1.02 -1.45
CA HIS A 151 -13.37 -1.51 -1.42
C HIS A 151 -13.07 -2.57 -2.50
N PHE A 152 -13.59 -2.37 -3.72
CA PHE A 152 -13.40 -3.30 -4.86
C PHE A 152 -13.92 -4.73 -4.61
N GLY A 153 -14.79 -4.93 -3.62
CA GLY A 153 -15.32 -6.23 -3.22
C GLY A 153 -14.43 -7.02 -2.25
N GLY A 154 -13.24 -6.51 -1.90
CA GLY A 154 -12.29 -7.18 -1.01
C GLY A 154 -12.87 -7.47 0.37
N ASP A 155 -13.56 -6.49 0.97
CA ASP A 155 -14.19 -6.65 2.29
C ASP A 155 -15.19 -7.81 2.32
N SER A 156 -16.01 -7.91 1.26
CA SER A 156 -17.01 -8.98 1.16
C SER A 156 -16.36 -10.35 0.99
N ALA A 157 -15.26 -10.45 0.25
CA ALA A 157 -14.51 -11.70 0.09
C ALA A 157 -13.88 -12.14 1.42
N LEU A 158 -13.23 -11.21 2.13
CA LEU A 158 -12.63 -11.47 3.44
C LEU A 158 -13.68 -11.90 4.48
N ALA A 159 -14.82 -11.21 4.55
CA ALA A 159 -15.90 -11.54 5.47
C ALA A 159 -16.47 -12.94 5.20
N ARG A 160 -16.66 -13.32 3.93
CA ARG A 160 -17.13 -14.66 3.55
C ARG A 160 -16.14 -15.76 3.94
N ASN A 161 -14.85 -15.57 3.64
CA ASN A 161 -13.83 -16.55 4.04
C ASN A 161 -13.74 -16.67 5.58
N PHE A 162 -13.82 -15.55 6.30
CA PHE A 162 -13.87 -15.57 7.77
C PHE A 162 -15.05 -16.41 8.29
N ILE A 163 -16.25 -16.21 7.76
CA ILE A 163 -17.43 -17.02 8.12
C ILE A 163 -17.18 -18.50 7.81
N GLY A 164 -16.68 -18.82 6.62
CA GLY A 164 -16.37 -20.20 6.22
C GLY A 164 -15.36 -20.89 7.13
N VAL A 165 -14.35 -20.16 7.61
CA VAL A 165 -13.39 -20.64 8.62
C VAL A 165 -14.07 -20.89 9.96
N MET A 166 -14.90 -19.95 10.43
CA MET A 166 -15.63 -20.10 11.70
C MET A 166 -16.63 -21.26 11.68
N GLU A 167 -17.19 -21.58 10.50
CA GLU A 167 -18.07 -22.74 10.29
C GLU A 167 -17.30 -24.06 10.08
N GLY A 168 -15.97 -24.04 10.04
CA GLY A 168 -15.14 -25.22 9.77
C GLY A 168 -15.20 -25.72 8.32
N LYS A 169 -15.71 -24.92 7.39
CA LYS A 169 -15.88 -25.27 5.96
C LYS A 169 -14.69 -24.85 5.11
N GLU A 170 -13.95 -23.85 5.54
CA GLU A 170 -12.82 -23.29 4.79
C GLU A 170 -11.56 -23.16 5.65
N LYS A 171 -10.42 -23.00 4.97
CA LYS A 171 -9.18 -22.52 5.58
C LYS A 171 -9.06 -21.01 5.38
N SER A 172 -8.34 -20.34 6.27
CA SER A 172 -8.08 -18.91 6.11
C SER A 172 -7.30 -18.68 4.82
N ALA A 173 -7.85 -17.84 3.95
CA ALA A 173 -7.16 -17.34 2.76
C ALA A 173 -6.08 -16.31 3.14
N THR A 174 -6.21 -15.70 4.33
CA THR A 174 -5.29 -14.69 4.87
C THR A 174 -4.83 -15.06 6.29
N PRO A 175 -4.07 -16.17 6.48
CA PRO A 175 -3.64 -16.60 7.81
C PRO A 175 -2.79 -15.56 8.52
N LEU A 176 -2.79 -15.61 9.85
CA LEU A 176 -2.06 -14.67 10.73
C LEU A 176 -0.57 -14.54 10.35
N SER A 177 0.04 -15.63 9.90
CA SER A 177 1.45 -15.65 9.47
C SER A 177 1.74 -14.69 8.32
N MET A 178 0.81 -14.49 7.37
CA MET A 178 0.99 -13.52 6.28
C MET A 178 0.93 -12.08 6.80
N GLY A 179 -0.06 -11.78 7.66
CA GLY A 179 -0.14 -10.49 8.34
C GLY A 179 1.11 -10.16 9.16
N ILE A 180 1.63 -11.14 9.92
CA ILE A 180 2.89 -10.99 10.68
C ILE A 180 4.07 -10.74 9.73
N ALA A 181 4.19 -11.51 8.64
CA ALA A 181 5.28 -11.34 7.68
C ALA A 181 5.27 -9.94 7.05
N SER A 182 4.10 -9.44 6.63
CA SER A 182 3.95 -8.09 6.08
C SER A 182 4.27 -7.00 7.11
N ALA A 183 3.80 -7.17 8.36
CA ALA A 183 4.12 -6.24 9.46
C ALA A 183 5.62 -6.19 9.75
N LEU A 184 6.30 -7.35 9.80
CA LEU A 184 7.75 -7.43 9.98
C LEU A 184 8.51 -6.78 8.83
N ALA A 185 8.08 -6.98 7.58
CA ALA A 185 8.67 -6.31 6.42
C ALA A 185 8.57 -4.78 6.54
N CYS A 186 7.42 -4.25 6.97
CA CYS A 186 7.24 -2.82 7.20
C CYS A 186 8.13 -2.27 8.33
N LEU A 187 8.27 -3.00 9.45
CA LEU A 187 9.13 -2.60 10.56
C LEU A 187 10.60 -2.54 10.15
N GLU A 188 11.06 -3.56 9.41
CA GLU A 188 12.44 -3.58 8.93
C GLU A 188 12.69 -2.56 7.82
N ALA A 189 11.69 -2.25 6.99
CA ALA A 189 11.75 -1.15 6.04
C ALA A 189 11.88 0.20 6.76
N GLU A 190 11.10 0.44 7.82
CA GLU A 190 11.24 1.65 8.62
C GLU A 190 12.65 1.75 9.24
N ARG A 191 13.14 0.67 9.84
CA ARG A 191 14.50 0.61 10.40
C ARG A 191 15.57 0.86 9.34
N SER A 192 15.44 0.23 8.17
CA SER A 192 16.33 0.43 7.02
C SER A 192 16.36 1.90 6.57
N SER A 193 15.20 2.55 6.49
CA SER A 193 15.12 3.96 6.08
C SER A 193 15.81 4.92 7.03
N LYS A 194 15.95 4.54 8.31
CA LYS A 194 16.62 5.33 9.34
C LYS A 194 18.12 5.05 9.41
N SER A 195 18.55 3.81 9.16
CA SER A 195 19.96 3.42 9.25
C SER A 195 20.73 3.51 7.92
N GLY A 196 20.04 3.47 6.78
CA GLY A 196 20.66 3.39 5.46
C GLY A 196 21.17 1.99 5.09
N GLU A 197 20.80 0.96 5.84
CA GLU A 197 21.31 -0.40 5.69
C GLU A 197 20.27 -1.37 5.11
N PHE A 198 20.74 -2.46 4.49
CA PHE A 198 19.89 -3.62 4.23
C PHE A 198 19.52 -4.31 5.54
N ARG A 199 18.24 -4.67 5.69
CA ARG A 199 17.69 -5.30 6.89
C ARG A 199 17.10 -6.66 6.57
N ILE A 200 17.42 -7.67 7.37
CA ILE A 200 16.83 -9.01 7.26
C ILE A 200 15.41 -8.97 7.82
N ILE A 201 14.45 -9.55 7.10
CA ILE A 201 13.09 -9.72 7.58
C ILE A 201 13.03 -11.02 8.40
N PRO A 202 12.70 -10.95 9.71
CA PRO A 202 12.58 -12.14 10.54
C PRO A 202 11.49 -13.08 9.98
N ALA A 203 11.64 -14.38 10.23
CA ALA A 203 10.55 -15.30 9.95
C ALA A 203 9.35 -15.05 10.84
N ALA A 204 8.18 -14.87 10.22
CA ALA A 204 6.92 -15.14 10.89
C ALA A 204 7.00 -16.57 11.42
N LYS A 205 6.98 -16.74 12.74
CA LYS A 205 6.89 -18.06 13.35
C LYS A 205 5.59 -18.68 12.83
N THR A 206 5.69 -19.78 12.10
CA THR A 206 4.51 -20.53 11.66
C THR A 206 3.76 -21.00 12.90
N GLU A 207 2.43 -21.03 12.85
CA GLU A 207 1.62 -21.88 13.73
C GLU A 207 1.91 -23.35 13.39
N ALA A 208 3.10 -23.82 13.75
CA ALA A 208 3.41 -25.22 13.85
C ALA A 208 2.74 -25.73 15.14
N GLY A 209 1.42 -25.93 15.12
CA GLY A 209 0.70 -26.34 16.33
C GLY A 209 -0.82 -26.46 16.25
N ALA A 210 -1.47 -26.14 15.13
CA ALA A 210 -2.89 -26.41 14.94
C ALA A 210 -3.08 -27.47 13.83
N ARG A 211 -2.84 -28.72 14.19
CA ARG A 211 -3.37 -29.90 13.49
C ARG A 211 -4.25 -30.66 14.46
#